data_AF-A0A502LC79-F1
#
_entry.id   AF-A0A502LC79-F1
#
_cell.length_a   1.000
_cell.length_b   1.000
_cell.length_c   1.000
_cell.angle_alpha   90.00
_cell.angle_beta   90.00
_cell.angle_gamma   90.00
#
_symmetry.space_group_name_H-M   'P 1'
#
loop_
_entity.id
_entity.type
_entity.pdbx_description
1 polymer ?
#
loop_
_entity_poly.entity_id
_entity_poly.type
_entity_poly.pdbx_seq_one_letter_code
_entity_poly.pdbx_strand_id
1 'polypeptide(L)'
;MSETPKKAYLVAAAIAILHNGKRYEQGDKIELTDEEAEKNSLYIVLDDTEAERQQAEAEAEKQRLAAEEAAEKAAQEAAEKEAKAKAEAEKKAQEAAKKSGQADKDVQDNKDKDEQ
;
A
#
# COMPACT_ATOMS: atom_id res chain seq x y z
N MET A 1 19.99 -4.28 -7.14
CA MET A 1 20.27 -4.36 -8.59
C MET A 1 18.91 -4.46 -9.25
N SER A 2 18.44 -3.41 -9.91
CA SER A 2 17.16 -3.46 -10.61
C SER A 2 17.39 -4.25 -11.90
N GLU A 3 16.81 -5.45 -11.99
CA GLU A 3 16.73 -6.15 -13.27
C GLU A 3 15.92 -5.28 -14.23
N THR A 4 16.48 -4.99 -15.40
CA THR A 4 15.77 -4.25 -16.45
C THR A 4 14.52 -5.04 -16.86
N PRO A 5 13.36 -4.39 -16.98
CA PRO A 5 12.12 -5.08 -17.31
C PRO A 5 12.24 -5.76 -18.67
N LYS A 6 11.80 -7.01 -18.75
CA LYS A 6 11.77 -7.81 -19.99
C LYS A 6 10.34 -7.95 -20.47
N LYS A 7 10.17 -8.00 -21.79
CA LYS A 7 8.91 -8.27 -22.46
C LYS A 7 9.04 -9.53 -23.30
N ALA A 8 7.93 -10.20 -23.51
CA ALA A 8 7.87 -11.37 -24.37
C ALA A 8 7.73 -10.95 -25.83
N TYR A 9 8.52 -11.58 -26.69
CA TYR A 9 8.47 -11.43 -28.13
C TYR A 9 8.38 -12.82 -28.77
N LEU A 10 7.83 -12.88 -29.98
CA LEU A 10 7.88 -14.05 -30.83
C LEU A 10 8.97 -13.89 -31.87
N VAL A 11 9.78 -14.93 -32.08
CA VAL A 11 10.76 -14.94 -33.17
C VAL A 11 10.02 -15.00 -34.50
N ALA A 12 10.18 -13.97 -35.33
CA ALA A 12 9.61 -13.90 -36.67
C ALA A 12 10.61 -14.36 -37.75
N ALA A 13 11.91 -14.45 -37.40
CA ALA A 13 12.96 -14.86 -38.33
C ALA A 13 12.83 -16.33 -38.76
N ALA A 14 13.14 -16.60 -40.03
CA ALA A 14 13.25 -17.96 -40.57
C ALA A 14 14.52 -18.70 -40.11
N ILE A 15 15.45 -18.00 -39.43
CA ILE A 15 16.67 -18.55 -38.87
C ILE A 15 16.61 -18.49 -37.34
N ALA A 16 17.25 -19.45 -36.68
CA ALA A 16 17.27 -19.52 -35.23
C ALA A 16 18.09 -18.36 -34.61
N ILE A 17 17.58 -17.80 -33.52
CA ILE A 17 18.25 -16.78 -32.70
C ILE A 17 18.89 -17.47 -31.50
N LEU A 18 20.17 -17.20 -31.24
CA LEU A 18 20.85 -17.63 -30.01
C LEU A 18 20.85 -16.48 -29.01
N HIS A 19 20.19 -16.67 -27.88
CA HIS A 19 20.11 -15.66 -26.82
C HIS A 19 20.22 -16.32 -25.44
N ASN A 20 21.06 -15.76 -24.56
CA ASN A 20 21.33 -16.30 -23.22
C ASN A 20 21.65 -17.81 -23.20
N GLY A 21 22.39 -18.29 -24.21
CA GLY A 21 22.78 -19.70 -24.33
C GLY A 21 21.67 -20.64 -24.83
N LYS A 22 20.47 -20.14 -25.13
CA LYS A 22 19.34 -20.90 -25.68
C LYS A 22 19.08 -20.51 -27.14
N ARG A 23 18.75 -21.50 -27.99
CA ARG A 23 18.31 -21.28 -29.37
C ARG A 23 16.79 -21.15 -29.40
N TYR A 24 16.31 -20.19 -30.18
CA TYR A 24 14.90 -19.90 -30.41
C TYR A 24 14.62 -19.96 -31.91
N GLU A 25 13.61 -20.72 -32.30
CA GLU A 25 13.17 -20.91 -33.69
C GLU A 25 11.97 -20.02 -34.03
N GLN A 26 11.54 -20.00 -35.29
CA GLN A 26 10.40 -19.20 -35.71
C GLN A 26 9.14 -19.57 -34.90
N GLY A 27 8.49 -18.55 -34.33
CA GLY A 27 7.32 -18.70 -33.46
C GLY A 27 7.66 -18.94 -31.98
N ASP A 28 8.93 -19.16 -31.62
CA ASP A 28 9.31 -19.31 -30.21
C ASP A 28 9.18 -17.99 -29.46
N LYS A 29 8.79 -18.10 -28.19
CA LYS A 29 8.78 -16.98 -27.24
C LYS A 29 10.19 -16.73 -26.70
N ILE A 30 10.65 -15.50 -26.84
CA ILE A 30 11.92 -14.99 -26.33
C ILE A 30 11.66 -13.76 -25.44
N GLU A 31 12.25 -13.74 -24.26
CA GLU A 31 12.16 -12.59 -23.35
C GLU A 31 13.35 -11.65 -23.58
N LEU A 32 13.05 -10.39 -23.89
CA LEU A 32 14.07 -9.39 -24.20
C LEU A 32 13.78 -8.10 -23.44
N THR A 33 14.84 -7.42 -23.04
CA THR A 33 14.75 -6.01 -22.63
C THR A 33 14.43 -5.13 -23.84
N ASP A 34 13.96 -3.92 -23.60
CA ASP A 34 13.66 -2.97 -24.69
C ASP A 34 14.89 -2.73 -25.59
N GLU A 35 16.10 -2.60 -25.02
CA GLU A 35 17.34 -2.42 -25.78
C GLU A 35 17.71 -3.64 -26.64
N GLU A 36 17.48 -4.85 -26.13
CA GLU A 36 17.74 -6.09 -26.88
C GLU A 36 16.71 -6.30 -27.99
N ALA A 37 15.47 -5.91 -27.74
CA ALA A 37 14.40 -5.96 -28.72
C ALA A 37 14.65 -4.99 -29.88
N GLU A 38 15.10 -3.76 -29.61
CA GLU A 38 15.45 -2.80 -30.67
C GLU A 38 16.55 -3.36 -31.61
N LYS A 39 17.58 -3.99 -31.04
CA LYS A 39 18.67 -4.62 -31.82
C LYS A 39 18.20 -5.80 -32.66
N ASN A 40 17.15 -6.49 -32.23
CA ASN A 40 16.60 -7.67 -32.91
C ASN A 40 15.28 -7.38 -33.63
N SER A 41 14.87 -6.12 -33.74
CA SER A 41 13.53 -5.68 -34.19
C SER A 41 13.11 -6.20 -35.56
N LEU A 42 14.05 -6.57 -36.43
CA LEU A 42 13.77 -7.19 -37.73
C LEU A 42 13.40 -8.68 -37.65
N TYR A 43 13.72 -9.32 -36.54
CA TYR A 43 13.68 -10.77 -36.35
C TYR A 43 12.68 -11.22 -35.29
N ILE A 44 12.04 -10.27 -34.61
CA ILE A 44 11.09 -10.52 -33.54
C ILE A 44 9.86 -9.64 -33.72
N VAL A 45 8.75 -10.06 -33.14
CA VAL A 45 7.52 -9.28 -33.03
C VAL A 45 7.09 -9.30 -31.58
N LEU A 46 6.61 -8.18 -31.04
CA LEU A 46 6.11 -8.13 -29.66
C LEU A 46 4.95 -9.14 -29.53
N ASP A 47 4.96 -9.93 -28.46
CA ASP A 47 3.82 -10.77 -28.14
C ASP A 47 2.75 -9.88 -27.48
N ASP A 48 1.92 -9.24 -28.31
CA ASP A 48 0.88 -8.30 -27.88
C ASP A 48 -0.05 -8.94 -26.83
N THR A 49 -0.30 -10.26 -26.92
CA THR A 49 -1.15 -10.97 -25.94
C THR A 49 -0.51 -11.00 -24.55
N GLU A 50 0.81 -11.14 -24.48
CA GLU A 50 1.54 -11.08 -23.22
C GLU A 50 1.67 -9.64 -22.71
N ALA A 51 1.86 -8.67 -23.61
CA ALA A 51 1.92 -7.26 -23.26
C ALA A 51 0.58 -6.78 -22.65
N GLU A 52 -0.55 -7.15 -23.25
CA GLU A 52 -1.89 -6.88 -22.73
C GLU A 52 -2.10 -7.53 -21.37
N ARG A 53 -1.64 -8.78 -21.19
CA ARG A 53 -1.72 -9.48 -19.89
C ARG A 53 -0.92 -8.76 -18.81
N GLN A 54 0.32 -8.37 -19.10
CA GLN A 54 1.17 -7.67 -18.12
C GLN A 54 0.59 -6.30 -17.73
N GLN A 55 0.01 -5.57 -18.68
CA GLN A 55 -0.69 -4.32 -18.38
C GLN A 55 -1.92 -4.55 -17.49
N ALA A 56 -2.73 -5.55 -17.81
CA ALA A 56 -3.90 -5.90 -16.99
C ALA A 56 -3.50 -6.32 -15.56
N GLU A 57 -2.40 -7.06 -15.42
CA GLU A 57 -1.88 -7.47 -14.11
C GLU A 57 -1.33 -6.29 -13.31
N ALA A 58 -0.57 -5.39 -13.95
CA ALA A 58 -0.07 -4.18 -13.32
C ALA A 58 -1.21 -3.24 -12.88
N GLU A 59 -2.28 -3.13 -13.67
CA GLU A 59 -3.46 -2.35 -13.29
C GLU A 59 -4.20 -3.00 -12.12
N ALA A 60 -4.37 -4.32 -12.12
CA ALA A 60 -4.98 -5.06 -11.02
C ALA A 60 -4.16 -4.93 -9.72
N GLU A 61 -2.82 -4.99 -9.82
CA GLU A 61 -1.94 -4.79 -8.67
C GLU A 61 -2.02 -3.36 -8.13
N LYS A 62 -2.05 -2.36 -9.01
CA LYS A 62 -2.24 -0.96 -8.62
C LYS A 62 -3.58 -0.75 -7.91
N GLN A 63 -4.65 -1.37 -8.39
CA GLN A 63 -5.96 -1.33 -7.74
C GLN A 63 -5.93 -2.04 -6.37
N ARG A 64 -5.24 -3.17 -6.26
CA ARG A 64 -5.07 -3.88 -4.98
C ARG A 64 -4.33 -3.03 -3.96
N LEU A 65 -3.21 -2.42 -4.35
CA LEU A 65 -2.42 -1.52 -3.50
C LEU A 65 -3.24 -0.29 -3.08
N ALA A 66 -3.99 0.31 -4.00
CA ALA A 66 -4.86 1.44 -3.67
C ALA A 66 -5.98 1.06 -2.68
N ALA A 67 -6.57 -0.14 -2.82
CA ALA A 67 -7.56 -0.65 -1.89
C ALA A 67 -6.96 -0.96 -0.50
N GLU A 68 -5.76 -1.50 -0.46
CA GLU A 68 -5.03 -1.78 0.77
C GLU A 68 -4.68 -0.49 1.52
N GLU A 69 -4.14 0.51 0.82
CA GLU A 69 -3.83 1.82 1.40
C GLU A 69 -5.11 2.53 1.93
N ALA A 70 -6.22 2.44 1.19
CA ALA A 70 -7.49 2.98 1.63
C ALA A 70 -8.03 2.28 2.90
N ALA A 71 -7.87 0.96 2.99
CA ALA A 71 -8.25 0.20 4.18
C ALA A 71 -7.37 0.54 5.39
N GLU A 72 -6.06 0.66 5.21
CA GLU A 72 -5.13 1.05 6.27
C GLU A 72 -5.47 2.46 6.81
N LYS A 73 -5.71 3.41 5.91
CA LYS A 73 -6.09 4.78 6.28
C LYS A 73 -7.41 4.83 7.04
N ALA A 74 -8.40 4.03 6.62
CA ALA A 74 -9.67 3.94 7.33
C ALA A 74 -9.51 3.36 8.74
N ALA A 75 -8.66 2.34 8.91
CA ALA A 75 -8.34 1.77 10.22
C ALA A 75 -7.63 2.80 11.12
N GLN A 76 -6.68 3.55 10.56
CA GLN A 76 -5.95 4.59 11.29
C GLN A 76 -6.87 5.73 11.74
N GLU A 77 -7.77 6.21 10.87
CA GLU A 77 -8.76 7.23 11.23
C GLU A 77 -9.73 6.75 12.32
N ALA A 78 -10.14 5.48 12.28
CA ALA A 78 -10.99 4.90 13.32
C ALA A 78 -10.26 4.86 14.68
N ALA A 79 -9.00 4.41 14.69
CA ALA A 79 -8.18 4.37 15.89
C ALA A 79 -7.93 5.78 16.47
N GLU A 80 -7.68 6.78 15.61
CA GLU A 80 -7.45 8.16 16.06
C GLU A 80 -8.73 8.79 16.65
N LYS A 81 -9.90 8.50 16.07
CA LYS A 81 -11.19 8.93 16.62
C LYS A 81 -11.46 8.28 17.99
N GLU A 82 -11.19 6.99 18.14
CA GLU A 82 -11.38 6.29 19.41
C GLU A 82 -10.43 6.84 20.49
N ALA A 83 -9.17 7.09 20.14
CA ALA A 83 -8.19 7.68 21.05
C ALA A 83 -8.60 9.09 21.50
N LYS A 84 -9.08 9.94 20.58
CA LYS A 84 -9.61 11.28 20.91
C LYS A 84 -10.84 11.20 21.82
N ALA A 85 -11.77 10.28 21.55
CA ALA A 85 -12.95 10.09 22.38
C ALA A 85 -12.59 9.64 23.82
N LYS A 86 -11.65 8.71 23.96
CA LYS A 86 -11.15 8.30 25.28
C LYS A 86 -10.46 9.45 26.02
N ALA A 87 -9.59 10.19 25.35
CA ALA A 87 -8.90 11.33 25.97
C ALA A 87 -9.89 12.42 26.45
N GLU A 88 -10.94 12.71 25.69
CA GLU A 88 -11.96 13.67 26.09
C GLU A 88 -12.81 13.17 27.27
N ALA A 89 -13.18 11.89 27.27
CA ALA A 89 -13.91 11.27 28.37
C ALA A 89 -13.09 11.27 29.68
N GLU A 90 -11.79 10.94 29.59
CA GLU A 90 -10.90 10.95 30.75
C GLU A 90 -10.72 12.37 31.31
N LYS A 91 -10.58 13.37 30.43
CA LYS A 91 -10.49 14.77 30.85
C LYS A 91 -11.75 15.24 31.59
N LYS A 92 -12.94 14.89 31.08
CA LYS A 92 -14.22 15.18 31.75
C LYS A 92 -14.35 14.46 33.10
N ALA A 93 -13.90 13.21 33.20
CA ALA A 93 -13.90 12.46 34.44
C ALA A 93 -12.97 13.08 35.50
N GLN A 94 -11.76 13.50 35.10
CA GLN A 94 -10.84 14.20 36.00
C GLN A 94 -11.39 15.55 36.47
N GLU A 95 -12.03 16.33 35.60
CA GLU A 95 -12.66 17.60 35.99
C GLU A 95 -13.83 17.40 36.97
N ALA A 96 -14.66 16.37 36.75
CA ALA A 96 -15.75 16.02 37.66
C ALA A 96 -15.21 15.61 39.04
N ALA A 97 -14.18 14.77 39.10
CA ALA A 97 -13.56 14.32 40.34
C ALA A 97 -12.90 15.47 41.13
N LYS A 98 -12.30 16.45 40.44
CA LYS A 98 -11.75 17.65 41.10
C LYS A 98 -12.84 18.52 41.72
N LYS A 99 -13.96 18.72 41.01
CA LYS A 99 -15.09 19.51 41.54
C LYS A 99 -15.76 18.86 42.74
N SER A 100 -15.96 17.54 42.74
CA SER A 100 -16.56 16.83 43.89
C SER A 100 -15.64 16.87 45.11
N GLY A 101 -14.34 16.63 44.93
CA GLY A 101 -13.38 16.66 46.05
C GLY A 101 -13.15 18.06 46.64
N GLN A 102 -13.52 19.11 45.92
CA GLN A 102 -13.47 20.50 46.42
C GLN A 102 -14.74 20.84 47.21
N ALA A 103 -15.92 20.42 46.71
CA ALA A 103 -17.18 20.56 47.43
C ALA A 103 -17.22 19.80 48.77
N ASP A 104 -16.63 18.60 48.84
CA ASP A 104 -16.53 17.84 50.11
C ASP A 104 -15.65 18.57 51.16
N LYS A 105 -14.57 19.23 50.73
CA LYS A 105 -13.71 20.02 51.62
C LYS A 105 -14.42 21.28 52.13
N ASP A 106 -15.10 22.00 51.24
CA ASP A 106 -15.85 23.22 51.61
C ASP A 106 -17.00 22.92 52.60
N VAL A 107 -17.62 21.74 52.52
CA VAL A 107 -18.65 21.28 53.48
C VAL A 107 -18.04 20.91 54.84
N GLN A 108 -16.85 20.34 54.86
CA GLN A 108 -16.13 19.99 56.09
C GLN A 108 -15.64 21.23 56.84
N ASP A 109 -15.02 22.17 56.13
CA ASP A 109 -14.51 23.44 56.70
C ASP A 109 -15.61 24.35 57.26
N ASN A 110 -16.83 24.30 56.72
CA ASN A 110 -17.98 25.03 57.28
C ASN A 110 -18.55 24.36 58.53
N LYS A 111 -18.47 23.03 58.64
CA LYS A 111 -19.00 22.30 59.79
C LYS A 111 -18.13 22.47 61.05
N ASP A 112 -16.81 22.55 60.87
CA ASP A 112 -15.85 22.77 61.97
C ASP A 112 -15.85 24.22 62.51
N LYS A 113 -16.43 25.18 61.77
CA LYS A 113 -16.55 26.59 62.21
C LYS A 113 -17.81 26.91 63.03
N ASP A 114 -18.87 26.12 62.90
CA ASP A 114 -20.12 26.30 63.68
C ASP A 114 -20.08 25.63 65.06
N GLU A 115 -19.06 24.80 65.35
CA GLU A 115 -18.89 24.10 66.64
C GLU A 115 -17.85 24.77 67.59
N GLN A 116 -17.30 25.94 67.25
CA GLN A 116 -16.42 26.75 68.13
C GLN A 116 -17.10 28.04 68.60
#